data_AF-A0A3N4HAR7-F1
#
_entry.id   AF-A0A3N4HAR7-F1
#
_cell.length_a   1.000
_cell.length_b   1.000
_cell.length_c   1.000
_cell.angle_alpha   90.00
_cell.angle_beta   90.00
_cell.angle_gamma   90.00
#
_symmetry.space_group_name_H-M   'P 1'
#
loop_
_entity.id
_entity.type
_entity.pdbx_description
1 polymer ?
#
loop_
_entity_poly.entity_id
_entity_poly.type
_entity_poly.pdbx_seq_one_letter_code
_entity_poly.pdbx_strand_id
1 'polypeptide(L)'
;HFFWISGTADQRSLEGLYRSILAQIFESEPKLLLRAVDRQAIRKKRPQDWNKDDFDFLLRRTAEVISLSADINAKLAIFIDGLDEYDIRISADGHELDVVNIVKSLADSDFVKICVSSRPWTIFKRALEHHGCHVAVHDFTFSDMQKYSLDGLKSLASFQIALKSDTRWESLSTEIAVRSEGVWLWTDLVCKNVFREVADGESYERVQQRLEEIPQDLDTYFKELVERSDERYKGEGARILLMAL
;
A
#
# COMPACT_ATOMS: atom_id res chain seq x y z
N HIS A 1 -2.93 10.32 4.53
CA HIS A 1 -3.14 10.64 3.10
C HIS A 1 -2.74 9.41 2.30
N PHE A 2 -3.35 9.17 1.14
CA PHE A 2 -2.88 8.13 0.24
C PHE A 2 -2.74 8.75 -1.15
N PHE A 3 -1.63 8.41 -1.80
CA PHE A 3 -1.41 8.76 -3.19
C PHE A 3 -2.10 7.75 -4.09
N TRP A 4 -2.66 8.23 -5.19
CA TRP A 4 -3.27 7.36 -6.19
C TRP A 4 -3.14 8.00 -7.58
N ILE A 5 -2.36 7.40 -8.48
CA ILE A 5 -2.06 7.98 -9.79
C ILE A 5 -3.32 8.15 -10.65
N SER A 6 -4.27 7.24 -10.48
CA SER A 6 -5.59 7.24 -11.14
C SER A 6 -6.63 8.09 -10.41
N GLY A 7 -6.26 8.72 -9.29
CA GLY A 7 -7.12 9.56 -8.48
C GLY A 7 -7.24 11.00 -9.00
N THR A 8 -7.79 11.86 -8.14
CA THR A 8 -7.89 13.29 -8.40
C THR A 8 -6.51 13.95 -8.40
N ALA A 9 -6.42 15.19 -8.92
CA ALA A 9 -5.18 15.97 -8.86
C ALA A 9 -4.65 16.13 -7.42
N ASP A 10 -5.54 16.28 -6.44
CA ASP A 10 -5.17 16.36 -5.02
C ASP A 10 -4.63 15.00 -4.50
N GLN A 11 -5.19 13.87 -4.94
CA GLN A 11 -4.72 12.55 -4.52
C GLN A 11 -3.35 12.17 -5.10
N ARG A 12 -2.80 12.93 -6.05
CA ARG A 12 -1.50 12.60 -6.66
C ARG A 12 -0.49 13.74 -6.59
N SER A 13 -0.80 14.81 -5.86
CA SER A 13 0.05 16.01 -5.72
C SER A 13 0.52 16.26 -4.28
N LEU A 14 1.63 16.97 -4.15
CA LEU A 14 2.14 17.42 -2.86
C LEU A 14 1.21 18.43 -2.19
N GLU A 15 0.55 19.27 -2.98
CA GLU A 15 -0.44 20.21 -2.47
C GLU A 15 -1.60 19.46 -1.80
N GLY A 16 -2.12 18.41 -2.44
CA GLY A 16 -3.16 17.59 -1.85
C GLY A 16 -2.69 16.80 -0.63
N LEU A 17 -1.43 16.35 -0.60
CA LEU A 17 -0.81 15.78 0.62
C LEU A 17 -0.88 16.77 1.79
N TYR A 18 -0.37 18.00 1.61
CA TYR A 18 -0.38 19.00 2.67
C TYR A 18 -1.80 19.38 3.10
N ARG A 19 -2.69 19.64 2.12
CA ARG A 19 -4.10 19.96 2.39
C ARG A 19 -4.77 18.86 3.19
N SER A 20 -4.57 17.60 2.81
CA SER A 20 -5.15 16.44 3.50
C SER A 20 -4.64 16.30 4.93
N ILE A 21 -3.34 16.50 5.17
CA ILE A 21 -2.75 16.46 6.52
C ILE A 21 -3.30 17.60 7.37
N LEU A 22 -3.26 18.83 6.86
CA LEU A 22 -3.74 20.01 7.58
C LEU A 22 -5.23 19.92 7.92
N ALA A 23 -6.06 19.49 6.97
CA ALA A 23 -7.49 19.30 7.19
C ALA A 23 -7.73 18.30 8.34
N GLN A 24 -7.08 17.13 8.32
CA GLN A 24 -7.22 16.13 9.38
C GLN A 24 -6.75 16.64 10.75
N ILE A 25 -5.65 17.40 10.80
CA ILE A 25 -5.16 17.99 12.05
C ILE A 25 -6.19 18.99 12.60
N PHE A 26 -6.69 19.89 11.77
CA PHE A 26 -7.61 20.94 12.21
C PHE A 26 -9.03 20.44 12.47
N GLU A 27 -9.46 19.37 11.81
CA GLU A 27 -10.70 18.65 12.17
C GLU A 27 -10.57 17.98 13.54
N SER A 28 -9.41 17.37 13.82
CA SER A 28 -9.17 16.67 15.09
C SER A 28 -8.98 17.64 16.26
N GLU A 29 -8.24 18.73 16.07
CA GLU A 29 -8.02 19.77 17.08
C GLU A 29 -8.20 21.17 16.47
N PRO A 30 -9.45 21.67 16.41
CA PRO A 30 -9.77 22.99 15.84
C PRO A 30 -9.07 24.16 16.52
N LYS A 31 -8.63 24.03 17.78
CA LYS A 31 -7.89 25.10 18.46
C LYS A 31 -6.54 25.36 17.82
N LEU A 32 -5.91 24.34 17.21
CA LEU A 32 -4.66 24.49 16.48
C LEU A 32 -4.84 25.41 15.27
N LEU A 33 -5.96 25.32 14.57
CA LEU A 33 -6.26 26.23 13.47
C LEU A 33 -6.21 27.68 13.96
N LEU A 34 -6.86 27.99 15.08
CA LEU A 34 -6.92 29.35 15.61
C LEU A 34 -5.56 29.90 16.07
N ARG A 35 -4.63 29.01 16.44
CA ARG A 35 -3.30 29.37 16.95
C ARG A 35 -2.23 29.40 15.85
N ALA A 36 -2.31 28.48 14.88
CA ALA A 36 -1.36 28.36 13.79
C ALA A 36 -1.63 29.36 12.66
N VAL A 37 -2.88 29.76 12.48
CA VAL A 37 -3.30 30.65 11.40
C VAL A 37 -3.33 32.10 11.85
N ASP A 38 -2.65 32.98 11.10
CA ASP A 38 -2.97 34.40 11.09
C ASP A 38 -4.26 34.67 10.30
N ARG A 39 -5.33 34.98 11.04
CA ARG A 39 -6.66 35.29 10.48
C ARG A 39 -6.64 36.46 9.50
N GLN A 40 -5.74 37.44 9.67
CA GLN A 40 -5.65 38.59 8.78
C GLN A 40 -4.94 38.24 7.48
N ALA A 41 -3.90 37.39 7.54
CA ALA A 41 -3.20 36.90 6.36
C ALA A 41 -4.11 36.03 5.48
N ILE A 42 -4.84 35.08 6.08
CA ILE A 42 -5.76 34.20 5.31
C ILE A 42 -6.89 34.99 4.65
N ARG A 43 -7.48 35.98 5.34
CA ARG A 43 -8.60 36.76 4.79
C ARG A 43 -8.25 37.54 3.53
N LYS A 44 -6.97 37.84 3.31
CA LYS A 44 -6.48 38.57 2.13
C LYS A 44 -6.23 37.65 0.92
N LYS A 45 -6.25 36.33 1.12
CA LYS A 45 -5.87 35.34 0.11
C LYS A 45 -7.09 34.54 -0.32
N ARG A 46 -7.41 34.51 -1.63
CA ARG A 46 -8.51 33.69 -2.12
C ARG A 46 -8.06 32.23 -2.11
N PRO A 47 -8.98 31.25 -1.98
CA PRO A 47 -8.63 29.83 -1.97
C PRO A 47 -7.75 29.39 -3.15
N GLN A 48 -7.96 29.99 -4.32
CA GLN A 48 -7.24 29.72 -5.57
C GLN A 48 -5.79 30.22 -5.57
N ASP A 49 -5.47 31.18 -4.70
CA ASP A 49 -4.14 31.79 -4.63
C ASP A 49 -3.19 30.98 -3.72
N TRP A 50 -3.71 29.97 -3.01
CA TRP A 50 -2.91 29.07 -2.16
C TRP A 50 -2.13 28.07 -2.99
N ASN A 51 -0.86 27.91 -2.66
CA ASN A 51 0.05 26.97 -3.30
C ASN A 51 0.71 26.05 -2.26
N LYS A 52 1.52 25.11 -2.75
CA LYS A 52 2.31 24.17 -1.96
C LYS A 52 3.07 24.83 -0.80
N ASP A 53 3.76 25.93 -1.05
CA ASP A 53 4.64 26.57 -0.06
C ASP A 53 3.83 27.22 1.07
N ASP A 54 2.64 27.74 0.77
CA ASP A 54 1.72 28.23 1.80
C ASP A 54 1.27 27.12 2.75
N PHE A 55 0.99 25.94 2.19
CA PHE A 55 0.57 24.79 2.98
C PHE A 55 1.73 24.17 3.77
N ASP A 56 2.94 24.10 3.20
CA ASP A 56 4.15 23.69 3.93
C ASP A 56 4.41 24.64 5.11
N PHE A 57 4.37 25.96 4.87
CA PHE A 57 4.52 26.96 5.91
C PHE A 57 3.49 26.79 7.02
N LEU A 58 2.21 26.59 6.66
CA LEU A 58 1.14 26.40 7.62
C LEU A 58 1.30 25.12 8.44
N LEU A 59 1.77 24.03 7.81
CA LEU A 59 2.02 22.76 8.51
C LEU A 59 3.19 22.89 9.50
N ARG A 60 4.29 23.53 9.10
CA ARG A 60 5.41 23.83 10.00
C ARG A 60 4.96 24.70 11.17
N ARG A 61 4.18 25.74 10.91
CA ARG A 61 3.65 26.61 11.96
C ARG A 61 2.73 25.86 12.91
N THR A 62 1.93 24.93 12.39
CA THR A 62 1.07 24.06 13.20
C THR A 62 1.89 23.15 14.11
N ALA A 63 2.96 22.54 13.58
CA ALA A 63 3.87 21.71 14.37
C ALA A 63 4.59 22.52 15.46
N GLU A 64 4.99 23.76 15.17
CA GLU A 64 5.60 24.68 16.14
C GLU A 64 4.61 25.09 17.25
N VAL A 65 3.35 25.32 16.91
CA VAL A 65 2.31 25.61 17.91
C VAL A 65 2.09 24.40 18.82
N ILE A 66 2.10 23.18 18.28
CA ILE A 66 2.01 21.95 19.07
C ILE A 66 3.19 21.85 20.03
N SER A 67 4.41 22.14 19.57
CA SER A 67 5.63 22.01 20.41
C SER A 67 5.72 23.04 21.53
N LEU A 68 5.28 24.27 21.30
CA LEU A 68 5.37 25.37 22.27
C LEU A 68 4.18 25.45 23.23
N SER A 69 3.06 24.79 22.91
CA SER A 69 1.86 24.87 23.72
C SER A 69 1.93 23.95 24.94
N ALA A 70 2.17 24.51 26.12
CA ALA A 70 2.15 23.76 27.39
C ALA A 70 0.81 23.03 27.65
N ASP A 71 -0.29 23.55 27.11
CA ASP A 71 -1.64 22.96 27.23
C ASP A 71 -1.92 21.86 26.20
N ILE A 72 -1.04 21.67 25.20
CA ILE A 72 -1.23 20.71 24.12
C ILE A 72 -0.15 19.64 24.24
N ASN A 73 -0.46 18.58 24.99
CA ASN A 73 0.39 17.39 25.04
C ASN A 73 0.05 16.45 23.87
N ALA A 74 0.25 16.92 22.63
CA ALA A 74 -0.04 16.15 21.42
C ALA A 74 1.26 15.80 20.68
N LYS A 75 1.33 14.57 20.17
CA LYS A 75 2.34 14.13 19.20
C LYS A 75 1.62 13.83 17.89
N LEU A 76 2.19 14.28 16.77
CA LEU A 76 1.59 14.05 15.46
C LEU A 76 2.13 12.75 14.87
N ALA A 77 1.23 11.84 14.50
CA ALA A 77 1.55 10.68 13.70
C ALA A 77 0.95 10.86 12.30
N ILE A 78 1.79 10.83 11.27
CA ILE A 78 1.38 11.00 9.87
C ILE A 78 1.57 9.67 9.14
N PHE A 79 0.51 9.19 8.51
CA PHE A 79 0.53 8.01 7.65
C PHE A 79 0.34 8.43 6.20
N ILE A 80 1.30 8.09 5.35
CA ILE A 80 1.28 8.40 3.91
C ILE A 80 1.41 7.11 3.12
N ASP A 81 0.37 6.78 2.36
CA ASP A 81 0.35 5.55 1.56
C ASP A 81 0.67 5.82 0.09
N GLY A 82 1.36 4.86 -0.54
CA GLY A 82 1.64 4.83 -1.97
C GLY A 82 2.59 5.91 -2.48
N LEU A 83 3.75 6.19 -1.85
CA LEU A 83 4.65 7.26 -2.33
C LEU A 83 5.03 7.14 -3.82
N ASP A 84 5.01 5.93 -4.39
CA ASP A 84 5.33 5.64 -5.79
C ASP A 84 4.22 6.08 -6.76
N GLU A 85 3.03 6.36 -6.24
CA GLU A 85 1.87 6.88 -6.97
C GLU A 85 1.88 8.42 -7.09
N TYR A 86 2.93 9.07 -6.58
CA TYR A 86 3.13 10.51 -6.72
C TYR A 86 3.35 10.90 -8.20
N ASP A 87 2.50 11.80 -8.72
CA ASP A 87 2.60 12.23 -10.11
C ASP A 87 3.61 13.38 -10.26
N ILE A 88 4.82 13.07 -10.71
CA ILE A 88 5.85 14.08 -10.99
C ILE A 88 5.44 15.08 -12.08
N ARG A 89 4.52 14.70 -12.99
CA ARG A 89 4.14 15.51 -14.16
C ARG A 89 3.33 16.75 -13.81
N ILE A 90 2.72 16.78 -12.62
CA ILE A 90 1.90 17.90 -12.15
C ILE A 90 2.67 18.84 -11.21
N SER A 91 3.93 18.54 -10.91
CA SER A 91 4.81 19.41 -10.14
C SER A 91 5.58 20.33 -11.08
N ALA A 92 5.63 21.63 -10.77
CA ALA A 92 6.28 22.64 -11.62
C ALA A 92 7.78 22.35 -11.85
N ASP A 93 8.45 21.77 -10.85
CA ASP A 93 9.88 21.40 -10.87
C ASP A 93 10.06 19.87 -10.73
N GLY A 94 9.06 19.09 -11.17
CA GLY A 94 8.82 17.71 -10.76
C GLY A 94 10.04 16.80 -10.78
N HIS A 95 10.43 16.38 -9.57
CA HIS A 95 11.46 15.38 -9.35
C HIS A 95 10.90 14.26 -8.46
N GLU A 96 11.26 13.01 -8.73
CA GLU A 96 10.80 11.83 -7.97
C GLU A 96 11.17 11.93 -6.47
N LEU A 97 12.23 12.67 -6.16
CA LEU A 97 12.66 12.95 -4.78
C LEU A 97 11.87 14.04 -4.07
N ASP A 98 10.97 14.78 -4.73
CA ASP A 98 10.23 15.87 -4.09
C ASP A 98 9.39 15.35 -2.92
N VAL A 99 8.69 14.23 -3.13
CA VAL A 99 7.91 13.58 -2.07
C VAL A 99 8.80 13.06 -0.94
N VAL A 100 9.97 12.52 -1.27
CA VAL A 100 10.94 12.04 -0.27
C VAL A 100 11.50 13.20 0.56
N ASN A 101 11.84 14.31 -0.08
CA ASN A 101 12.38 15.49 0.60
C ASN A 101 11.36 16.07 1.58
N ILE A 102 10.08 16.05 1.22
CA ILE A 102 9.00 16.47 2.11
C ILE A 102 8.86 15.52 3.29
N VAL A 103 8.84 14.20 3.05
CA VAL A 103 8.79 13.20 4.12
C VAL A 103 9.95 13.39 5.09
N LYS A 104 11.17 13.56 4.59
CA LYS A 104 12.35 13.85 5.43
C LYS A 104 12.18 15.14 6.22
N SER A 105 11.81 16.22 5.55
CA SER A 105 11.68 17.52 6.21
C SER A 105 10.58 17.52 7.29
N LEU A 106 9.50 16.77 7.11
CA LEU A 106 8.47 16.63 8.13
C LEU A 106 8.94 15.73 9.28
N ALA A 107 9.74 14.70 9.00
CA ALA A 107 10.30 13.79 9.99
C ALA A 107 11.41 14.41 10.84
N ASP A 108 12.06 15.49 10.39
CA ASP A 108 13.07 16.24 11.14
C ASP A 108 12.49 16.94 12.40
N SER A 109 11.17 17.05 12.51
CA SER A 109 10.51 17.59 13.70
C SER A 109 10.36 16.52 14.79
N ASP A 110 10.86 16.80 15.99
CA ASP A 110 10.76 15.89 17.15
C ASP A 110 9.32 15.51 17.54
N PHE A 111 8.34 16.34 17.15
CA PHE A 111 6.93 16.19 17.47
C PHE A 111 6.16 15.38 16.43
N VAL A 112 6.79 15.11 15.29
CA VAL A 112 6.18 14.41 14.17
C VAL A 112 6.82 13.02 14.04
N LYS A 113 5.98 12.00 13.97
CA LYS A 113 6.35 10.65 13.55
C LYS A 113 5.65 10.36 12.25
N ILE A 114 6.39 9.80 11.30
CA ILE A 114 5.87 9.53 9.96
C ILE A 114 6.06 8.06 9.66
N CYS A 115 4.99 7.45 9.16
CA CYS A 115 5.01 6.13 8.57
C CYS A 115 4.61 6.28 7.11
N VAL A 116 5.47 5.80 6.21
CA VAL A 116 5.22 5.85 4.76
C VAL A 116 5.25 4.45 4.17
N SER A 117 4.42 4.20 3.17
CA SER A 117 4.44 2.97 2.36
C SER A 117 4.64 3.31 0.89
N SER A 118 5.30 2.39 0.18
CA SER A 118 5.48 2.45 -1.27
C SER A 118 5.73 1.04 -1.82
N ARG A 119 5.53 0.84 -3.13
CA ARG A 119 6.12 -0.32 -3.81
C ARG A 119 7.66 -0.26 -3.74
N PRO A 120 8.36 -1.39 -3.95
CA PRO A 120 9.82 -1.40 -3.97
C PRO A 120 10.36 -0.52 -5.09
N TRP A 121 10.85 0.67 -4.72
CA TRP A 121 11.46 1.61 -5.66
C TRP A 121 12.86 1.98 -5.22
N THR A 122 13.86 1.71 -6.07
CA THR A 122 15.28 1.90 -5.77
C THR A 122 15.61 3.30 -5.26
N ILE A 123 14.93 4.32 -5.80
CA ILE A 123 15.16 5.71 -5.46
C ILE A 123 14.74 6.00 -4.02
N PHE A 124 13.55 5.52 -3.63
CA PHE A 124 13.07 5.66 -2.25
C PHE A 124 13.89 4.83 -1.28
N LYS A 125 14.24 3.60 -1.65
CA LYS A 125 15.10 2.74 -0.83
C LYS A 125 16.41 3.45 -0.52
N ARG A 126 17.14 3.92 -1.52
CA ARG A 126 18.42 4.64 -1.34
C ARG A 126 18.25 5.94 -0.57
N ALA A 127 17.22 6.72 -0.87
CA ALA A 127 17.03 8.01 -0.25
C ALA A 127 16.65 7.89 1.23
N LEU A 128 15.93 6.83 1.61
CA LEU A 128 15.46 6.63 2.98
C LEU A 128 16.26 5.60 3.77
N GLU A 129 17.20 4.85 3.17
CA GLU A 129 17.93 3.71 3.79
C GLU A 129 18.53 3.99 5.17
N HIS A 130 18.96 5.23 5.41
CA HIS A 130 19.55 5.66 6.68
C HIS A 130 18.57 6.39 7.60
N HIS A 131 17.28 6.42 7.25
CA HIS A 131 16.23 7.15 7.95
C HIS A 131 15.19 6.20 8.55
N GLY A 132 15.32 5.95 9.86
CA GLY A 132 14.30 5.23 10.62
C GLY A 132 14.32 3.72 10.40
N CYS A 133 13.13 3.11 10.46
CA CYS A 133 12.94 1.67 10.35
C CYS A 133 12.30 1.33 9.00
N HIS A 134 12.80 0.28 8.36
CA HIS A 134 12.27 -0.23 7.09
C HIS A 134 11.72 -1.63 7.30
N VAL A 135 10.51 -1.86 6.81
CA VAL A 135 9.87 -3.17 6.81
C VAL A 135 9.46 -3.50 5.38
N ALA A 136 10.11 -4.50 4.80
CA ALA A 136 9.68 -5.11 3.56
C ALA A 136 8.58 -6.13 3.87
N VAL A 137 7.31 -5.73 3.68
CA VAL A 137 6.15 -6.54 4.11
C VAL A 137 6.18 -7.97 3.54
N HIS A 138 6.63 -8.13 2.28
CA HIS A 138 6.72 -9.44 1.63
C HIS A 138 7.67 -10.43 2.33
N ASP A 139 8.64 -9.95 3.10
CA ASP A 139 9.56 -10.81 3.89
C ASP A 139 8.87 -11.41 5.13
N PHE A 140 7.70 -10.89 5.52
CA PHE A 140 7.00 -11.28 6.76
C PHE A 140 5.68 -12.02 6.51
N THR A 141 5.28 -12.24 5.25
CA THR A 141 3.99 -12.86 4.91
C THR A 141 4.08 -14.38 4.69
N PHE A 142 5.29 -14.94 4.55
CA PHE A 142 5.49 -16.36 4.23
C PHE A 142 4.76 -17.32 5.18
N SER A 143 4.94 -17.16 6.50
CA SER A 143 4.33 -18.04 7.50
C SER A 143 2.81 -17.97 7.48
N ASP A 144 2.24 -16.79 7.27
CA ASP A 144 0.79 -16.60 7.21
C ASP A 144 0.20 -17.21 5.93
N MET A 145 0.91 -17.10 4.81
CA MET A 145 0.53 -17.73 3.54
C MET A 145 0.59 -19.26 3.62
N GLN A 146 1.69 -19.80 4.16
CA GLN A 146 1.84 -21.24 4.37
C GLN A 146 0.72 -21.78 5.26
N LYS A 147 0.40 -21.06 6.35
CA LYS A 147 -0.69 -21.42 7.25
C LYS A 147 -2.04 -21.34 6.53
N TYR A 148 -2.32 -20.27 5.81
CA TYR A 148 -3.56 -20.11 5.04
C TYR A 148 -3.78 -21.27 4.06
N SER A 149 -2.75 -21.60 3.26
CA SER A 149 -2.81 -22.72 2.32
C SER A 149 -3.00 -24.06 3.04
N LEU A 150 -2.29 -24.29 4.14
CA LEU A 150 -2.39 -25.54 4.89
C LEU A 150 -3.76 -25.72 5.55
N ASP A 151 -4.29 -24.67 6.17
CA ASP A 151 -5.60 -24.71 6.84
C ASP A 151 -6.71 -24.97 5.82
N GLY A 152 -6.63 -24.34 4.64
CA GLY A 152 -7.54 -24.61 3.52
C GLY A 152 -7.44 -26.05 3.03
N LEU A 153 -6.23 -26.57 2.79
CA LEU A 153 -6.04 -27.98 2.37
C LEU A 153 -6.57 -28.96 3.42
N LYS A 154 -6.26 -28.75 4.70
CA LYS A 154 -6.72 -29.61 5.81
C LYS A 154 -8.24 -29.67 5.94
N SER A 155 -8.96 -28.64 5.49
CA SER A 155 -10.42 -28.63 5.48
C SER A 155 -11.03 -29.62 4.46
N LEU A 156 -10.24 -30.09 3.49
CA LEU A 156 -10.67 -31.00 2.44
C LEU A 156 -10.48 -32.46 2.87
N ALA A 157 -11.57 -33.25 2.83
CA ALA A 157 -11.51 -34.68 3.14
C ALA A 157 -10.60 -35.44 2.14
N SER A 158 -10.61 -35.04 0.87
CA SER A 158 -9.76 -35.62 -0.18
C SER A 158 -8.27 -35.39 0.12
N PHE A 159 -7.88 -34.21 0.58
CA PHE A 159 -6.51 -33.92 1.00
C PHE A 159 -6.07 -34.82 2.16
N GLN A 160 -6.92 -35.02 3.18
CA GLN A 160 -6.59 -35.89 4.31
C GLN A 160 -6.40 -37.36 3.90
N ILE A 161 -7.11 -37.82 2.86
CA ILE A 161 -6.94 -39.16 2.28
C ILE A 161 -5.67 -39.23 1.45
N ALA A 162 -5.42 -38.23 0.61
CA ALA A 162 -4.26 -38.14 -0.26
C ALA A 162 -2.96 -38.09 0.57
N LEU A 163 -2.95 -37.33 1.66
CA LEU A 163 -1.82 -37.21 2.60
C LEU A 163 -1.41 -38.54 3.24
N LYS A 164 -2.36 -39.44 3.50
CA LYS A 164 -2.06 -40.78 4.04
C LYS A 164 -1.40 -41.69 3.01
N SER A 165 -1.68 -41.45 1.73
CA SER A 165 -1.19 -42.27 0.62
C SER A 165 0.14 -41.75 0.07
N ASP A 166 0.38 -40.44 0.17
CA ASP A 166 1.54 -39.77 -0.39
C ASP A 166 1.98 -38.61 0.52
N THR A 167 3.20 -38.68 1.03
CA THR A 167 3.75 -37.67 1.96
C THR A 167 4.15 -36.37 1.27
N ARG A 168 4.25 -36.34 -0.07
CA ARG A 168 4.58 -35.11 -0.81
C ARG A 168 3.55 -34.00 -0.61
N TRP A 169 2.29 -34.36 -0.33
CA TRP A 169 1.23 -33.41 0.02
C TRP A 169 1.53 -32.54 1.24
N GLU A 170 2.44 -32.96 2.14
CA GLU A 170 2.91 -32.14 3.27
C GLU A 170 3.63 -30.87 2.81
N SER A 171 4.29 -30.93 1.65
CA SER A 171 5.10 -29.83 1.12
C SER A 171 4.30 -28.79 0.32
N LEU A 172 3.08 -29.14 -0.13
CA LEU A 172 2.30 -28.31 -1.06
C LEU A 172 2.00 -26.91 -0.51
N SER A 173 1.67 -26.77 0.78
CA SER A 173 1.43 -25.46 1.39
C SER A 173 2.69 -24.60 1.43
N THR A 174 3.85 -25.23 1.61
CA THR A 174 5.15 -24.55 1.59
C THR A 174 5.49 -24.11 0.17
N GLU A 175 5.23 -24.96 -0.82
CA GLU A 175 5.46 -24.64 -2.23
C GLU A 175 4.61 -23.44 -2.68
N ILE A 176 3.32 -23.42 -2.31
CA ILE A 176 2.45 -22.26 -2.57
C ILE A 176 3.01 -20.99 -1.93
N ALA A 177 3.44 -21.05 -0.67
CA ALA A 177 3.98 -19.90 0.05
C ALA A 177 5.34 -19.42 -0.48
N VAL A 178 6.18 -20.32 -0.99
CA VAL A 178 7.45 -19.95 -1.65
C VAL A 178 7.15 -19.24 -2.98
N ARG A 179 6.27 -19.81 -3.79
CA ARG A 179 5.97 -19.29 -5.13
C ARG A 179 5.21 -17.97 -5.12
N SER A 180 4.52 -17.65 -4.02
CA SER A 180 3.78 -16.40 -3.89
C SER A 180 4.68 -15.17 -3.82
N GLU A 181 5.97 -15.33 -3.49
CA GLU A 181 6.93 -14.23 -3.32
C GLU A 181 6.39 -13.11 -2.40
N GLY A 182 5.61 -13.51 -1.39
CA GLY A 182 4.99 -12.60 -0.44
C GLY A 182 3.77 -11.82 -0.96
N VAL A 183 3.26 -12.15 -2.15
CA VAL A 183 2.05 -11.55 -2.76
C VAL A 183 0.78 -12.28 -2.31
N TRP A 184 0.00 -11.63 -1.43
CA TRP A 184 -1.19 -12.25 -0.82
C TRP A 184 -2.29 -12.56 -1.83
N LEU A 185 -2.51 -11.66 -2.79
CA LEU A 185 -3.52 -11.83 -3.83
C LEU A 185 -3.22 -13.05 -4.70
N TRP A 186 -1.95 -13.26 -5.05
CA TRP A 186 -1.51 -14.46 -5.76
C TRP A 186 -1.83 -15.72 -4.95
N THR A 187 -1.47 -15.70 -3.66
CA THR A 187 -1.71 -16.83 -2.74
C THR A 187 -3.20 -17.20 -2.68
N ASP A 188 -4.09 -16.22 -2.54
CA ASP A 188 -5.53 -16.45 -2.49
C ASP A 188 -6.09 -17.06 -3.79
N LEU A 189 -5.70 -16.51 -4.94
CA LEU A 189 -6.17 -16.96 -6.25
C LEU A 189 -5.67 -18.38 -6.57
N VAL A 190 -4.41 -18.67 -6.26
CA VAL A 190 -3.82 -20.00 -6.46
C VAL A 190 -4.45 -21.02 -5.53
N CYS A 191 -4.61 -20.70 -4.24
CA CYS A 191 -5.25 -21.59 -3.28
C CYS A 191 -6.65 -22.00 -3.73
N LYS A 192 -7.47 -21.06 -4.23
CA LYS A 192 -8.81 -21.37 -4.75
C LYS A 192 -8.81 -22.38 -5.90
N ASN A 193 -7.82 -22.33 -6.79
CA ASN A 193 -7.70 -23.28 -7.89
C ASN A 193 -7.18 -24.63 -7.41
N VAL A 194 -6.11 -24.63 -6.60
CA VAL A 194 -5.53 -25.85 -6.02
C VAL A 194 -6.55 -26.59 -5.16
N PHE A 195 -7.30 -25.90 -4.30
CA PHE A 195 -8.31 -26.52 -3.45
C PHE A 195 -9.40 -27.22 -4.27
N ARG A 196 -9.75 -26.66 -5.44
CA ARG A 196 -10.72 -27.28 -6.34
C ARG A 196 -10.19 -28.60 -6.90
N GLU A 197 -8.97 -28.60 -7.44
CA GLU A 197 -8.35 -29.82 -8.00
C GLU A 197 -8.17 -30.91 -6.93
N VAL A 198 -7.74 -30.51 -5.72
CA VAL A 198 -7.62 -31.43 -4.59
C VAL A 198 -8.99 -31.97 -4.16
N ALA A 199 -10.04 -31.12 -4.13
CA ALA A 199 -11.40 -31.56 -3.81
C ALA A 199 -11.93 -32.57 -4.84
N ASP A 200 -11.56 -32.42 -6.11
CA ASP A 200 -11.93 -33.31 -7.21
C ASP A 200 -11.14 -34.64 -7.19
N GLY A 201 -10.15 -34.77 -6.30
CA GLY A 201 -9.38 -36.00 -6.10
C GLY A 201 -8.22 -36.19 -7.07
N GLU A 202 -7.71 -35.10 -7.64
CA GLU A 202 -6.57 -35.11 -8.56
C GLU A 202 -5.28 -35.63 -7.92
N SER A 203 -4.35 -36.13 -8.75
CA SER A 203 -3.05 -36.62 -8.27
C SER A 203 -2.11 -35.48 -7.88
N TYR A 204 -1.12 -35.79 -7.03
CA TYR A 204 -0.12 -34.82 -6.60
C TYR A 204 0.63 -34.23 -7.80
N GLU A 205 1.03 -35.06 -8.77
CA GLU A 205 1.74 -34.63 -9.98
C GLU A 205 0.92 -33.63 -10.78
N ARG A 206 -0.39 -33.86 -10.87
CA ARG A 206 -1.28 -32.98 -11.63
C ARG A 206 -1.40 -31.61 -10.96
N VAL A 207 -1.62 -31.60 -9.65
CA VAL A 207 -1.71 -30.36 -8.85
C VAL A 207 -0.37 -29.62 -8.85
N GLN A 208 0.75 -30.32 -8.70
CA GLN A 208 2.08 -29.72 -8.76
C GLN A 208 2.35 -29.11 -10.14
N GLN A 209 2.08 -29.84 -11.22
CA GLN A 209 2.25 -29.32 -12.58
C GLN A 209 1.39 -28.05 -12.80
N ARG A 210 0.16 -28.04 -12.28
CA ARG A 210 -0.73 -26.87 -12.37
C ARG A 210 -0.19 -25.69 -11.57
N LEU A 211 0.33 -25.93 -10.38
CA LEU A 211 1.00 -24.92 -9.59
C LEU A 211 2.23 -24.35 -10.34
N GLU A 212 2.96 -25.21 -11.07
CA GLU A 212 4.09 -24.82 -11.90
C GLU A 212 3.72 -23.96 -13.11
N GLU A 213 2.57 -24.24 -13.73
CA GLU A 213 2.01 -23.51 -14.87
C GLU A 213 1.51 -22.11 -14.52
N ILE A 214 1.24 -21.82 -13.23
CA ILE A 214 0.72 -20.50 -12.82
C ILE A 214 1.85 -19.46 -12.89
N PRO A 215 1.67 -18.36 -13.67
CA PRO A 215 2.59 -17.25 -13.69
C PRO A 215 2.80 -16.65 -12.29
N GLN A 216 4.06 -16.41 -11.91
CA GLN A 216 4.39 -15.71 -10.66
C GLN A 216 4.05 -14.21 -10.75
N ASP A 217 4.26 -13.63 -11.92
CA ASP A 217 3.93 -12.24 -12.20
C ASP A 217 2.41 -12.03 -12.25
N LEU A 218 1.89 -11.22 -11.34
CA LEU A 218 0.46 -10.91 -11.28
C LEU A 218 -0.05 -10.28 -12.56
N ASP A 219 0.74 -9.45 -13.26
CA ASP A 219 0.30 -8.84 -14.50
C ASP A 219 0.06 -9.90 -15.59
N THR A 220 0.98 -10.87 -15.70
CA THR A 220 0.84 -12.02 -16.59
C THR A 220 -0.35 -12.89 -16.18
N TYR A 221 -0.51 -13.16 -14.88
CA TYR A 221 -1.65 -13.91 -14.36
C TYR A 221 -2.99 -13.22 -14.65
N PHE A 222 -3.06 -11.90 -14.51
CA PHE A 222 -4.25 -11.12 -14.83
C PHE A 222 -4.55 -11.07 -16.31
N LYS A 223 -3.53 -10.96 -17.17
CA LYS A 223 -3.71 -11.09 -18.62
C LYS A 223 -4.36 -12.41 -18.98
N GLU A 224 -3.85 -13.52 -18.44
CA GLU A 224 -4.44 -14.84 -18.67
C GLU A 224 -5.88 -14.96 -18.14
N LEU A 225 -6.15 -14.42 -16.94
CA LEU A 225 -7.50 -14.40 -16.37
C LEU A 225 -8.48 -13.60 -17.23
N VAL A 226 -8.08 -12.41 -17.68
CA VAL A 226 -8.89 -11.56 -18.55
C VAL A 226 -9.10 -12.25 -19.90
N GLU A 227 -8.07 -12.85 -20.49
CA GLU A 227 -8.18 -13.57 -21.76
C GLU A 227 -9.12 -14.77 -21.68
N ARG A 228 -9.14 -15.49 -20.55
CA ARG A 228 -10.04 -16.63 -20.30
C ARG A 228 -11.47 -16.22 -19.90
N SER A 229 -11.68 -14.96 -19.52
CA SER A 229 -12.99 -14.47 -19.11
C SER A 229 -13.90 -14.18 -20.30
N ASP A 230 -15.21 -14.37 -20.12
CA ASP A 230 -16.23 -14.02 -21.12
C ASP A 230 -16.14 -12.53 -21.43
N GLU A 231 -16.17 -12.18 -22.72
CA GLU A 231 -16.08 -10.80 -23.25
C GLU A 231 -17.00 -9.82 -22.51
N ARG A 232 -18.15 -10.29 -22.03
CA ARG A 232 -19.12 -9.47 -21.28
C ARG A 232 -18.58 -8.95 -19.95
N TYR A 233 -17.65 -9.67 -19.32
CA TYR A 233 -17.10 -9.34 -18.00
C TYR A 233 -15.69 -8.78 -18.04
N LYS A 234 -15.02 -8.76 -19.21
CA LYS A 234 -13.64 -8.25 -19.34
C LYS A 234 -13.52 -6.79 -18.88
N GLY A 235 -14.48 -5.95 -19.25
CA GLY A 235 -14.48 -4.52 -18.87
C GLY A 235 -14.67 -4.30 -17.36
N GLU A 236 -15.51 -5.10 -16.72
CA GLU A 236 -15.74 -5.02 -15.28
C GLU A 236 -14.56 -5.62 -14.49
N GLY A 237 -14.05 -6.77 -14.94
CA GLY A 237 -12.86 -7.42 -14.39
C GLY A 237 -11.64 -6.50 -14.45
N ALA A 238 -11.37 -5.85 -15.59
CA ALA A 238 -10.26 -4.91 -15.71
C ALA A 238 -10.39 -3.72 -14.74
N ARG A 239 -11.61 -3.21 -14.50
CA ARG A 239 -11.82 -2.12 -13.53
C ARG A 239 -11.61 -2.57 -12.08
N ILE A 240 -12.01 -3.78 -11.74
CA ILE A 240 -11.76 -4.36 -10.41
C ILE A 240 -10.25 -4.53 -10.20
N LEU A 241 -9.53 -5.00 -11.22
CA LEU A 241 -8.08 -5.17 -11.17
C LEU A 241 -7.35 -3.83 -11.03
N LEU A 242 -7.79 -2.78 -11.74
CA LEU A 242 -7.27 -1.41 -11.59
C LEU A 242 -7.51 -0.79 -10.20
N MET A 243 -8.46 -1.30 -9.43
CA MET A 243 -8.70 -0.86 -8.05
C MET A 243 -7.94 -1.70 -7.01
N ALA A 244 -7.54 -2.92 -7.39
CA ALA A 244 -6.85 -3.87 -6.51
C ALA A 244 -5.32 -3.83 -6.64
N LEU A 245 -4.82 -3.31 -7.77
CA LEU A 245 -3.41 -3.03 -8.07
C LEU A 245 -3.10 -1.56 -7.79
#